data_AF-A0A447T506-F1
#
_entry.id   AF-A0A447T506-F1
#
_cell.length_a   1.000
_cell.length_b   1.000
_cell.length_c   1.000
_cell.angle_alpha   90.00
_cell.angle_beta   90.00
_cell.angle_gamma   90.00
#
_symmetry.space_group_name_H-M   'P 1'
#
loop_
_entity.id
_entity.type
_entity.pdbx_description
1 polymer ?
#
loop_
_entity_poly.entity_id
_entity_poly.type
_entity_poly.pdbx_seq_one_letter_code
_entity_poly.pdbx_strand_id
1 'polypeptide(L)'
;MEVIAPAYEAHQEEGEVSLMITKHCLRFSYNLCPKQAKGVKGVMGQVRADPMILKSGDETYTLKFECRPCEMHVMGKMKKHILKSPPPSEIPASAPITFFKQRP
;
A
#
# COMPACT_ATOMS: atom_id res chain seq x y z
N MET A 1 -3.30 -21.07 9.22
CA MET A 1 -2.59 -20.87 7.94
C MET A 1 -2.81 -19.42 7.58
N GLU A 2 -1.81 -18.57 7.74
CA GLU A 2 -1.92 -17.16 7.37
C GLU A 2 -1.76 -17.09 5.85
N VAL A 3 -2.87 -16.81 5.17
CA VAL A 3 -2.94 -16.83 3.70
C VAL A 3 -2.39 -15.50 3.23
N ILE A 4 -1.20 -15.52 2.63
CA ILE A 4 -0.60 -14.35 1.99
C ILE A 4 -1.48 -13.97 0.80
N ALA A 5 -1.88 -12.70 0.70
CA ALA A 5 -2.63 -12.20 -0.44
C ALA A 5 -1.83 -12.38 -1.74
N PRO A 6 -2.49 -12.60 -2.89
CA PRO A 6 -1.78 -12.72 -4.16
C PRO A 6 -0.92 -11.50 -4.43
N ALA A 7 0.23 -11.72 -5.05
CA ALA A 7 1.12 -10.63 -5.44
C ALA A 7 0.41 -9.69 -6.40
N TYR A 8 0.67 -8.39 -6.27
CA TYR A 8 0.11 -7.34 -7.14
C TYR A 8 0.32 -7.66 -8.64
N GLU A 9 1.48 -8.23 -8.98
CA GLU A 9 1.84 -8.59 -10.35
C GLU A 9 1.19 -9.89 -10.85
N ALA A 10 0.46 -10.63 -10.01
CA ALA A 10 -0.22 -11.87 -10.39
C ALA A 10 -1.57 -11.64 -11.07
N HIS A 11 -1.99 -10.38 -11.25
CA HIS A 11 -3.21 -9.98 -11.98
C HIS A 11 -4.53 -10.54 -11.41
N GLN A 12 -4.54 -11.02 -10.16
CA GLN A 12 -5.72 -11.65 -9.57
C GLN A 12 -6.74 -10.63 -9.03
N GLU A 13 -6.29 -9.46 -8.60
CA GLU A 13 -7.15 -8.42 -8.03
C GLU A 13 -7.07 -7.12 -8.86
N GLU A 14 -8.15 -6.80 -9.57
CA GLU A 14 -8.28 -5.55 -10.34
C GLU A 14 -8.62 -4.34 -9.46
N GLY A 15 -8.99 -4.59 -8.21
CA GLY A 15 -9.42 -3.60 -7.23
C GLY A 15 -8.28 -2.78 -6.62
N GLU A 16 -8.63 -2.05 -5.56
CA GLU A 16 -7.65 -1.32 -4.75
C GLU A 16 -7.01 -2.28 -3.73
N VAL A 17 -5.72 -2.55 -3.90
CA VAL A 17 -4.95 -3.50 -3.09
C VAL A 17 -3.80 -2.84 -2.35
N SER A 18 -3.31 -3.49 -1.30
CA SER A 18 -2.19 -3.00 -0.49
C SER A 18 -0.87 -3.24 -1.23
N LEU A 19 -0.27 -2.18 -1.77
CA LEU A 19 1.02 -2.24 -2.47
C LEU A 19 2.20 -2.26 -1.50
N MET A 20 2.06 -1.61 -0.36
CA MET A 20 3.10 -1.49 0.65
C MET A 20 2.49 -1.39 2.05
N ILE A 21 3.11 -2.05 3.03
CA ILE A 21 2.78 -1.92 4.44
C ILE A 21 3.97 -1.29 5.15
N THR A 22 3.74 -0.21 5.88
CA THR A 22 4.79 0.50 6.64
C THR A 22 4.45 0.56 8.11
N LYS A 23 5.45 0.35 8.97
CA LYS A 23 5.34 0.60 10.42
C LYS A 23 5.37 2.08 10.77
N HIS A 24 5.98 2.92 9.91
CA HIS A 24 5.89 4.36 10.05
C HIS A 24 4.44 4.80 9.76
N CYS A 25 3.82 5.51 10.70
CA CYS A 25 2.42 5.89 10.63
C CYS A 25 2.28 7.41 10.61
N LEU A 26 1.82 7.96 9.49
CA LEU A 26 1.66 9.42 9.35
C LEU A 26 0.66 10.02 10.34
N ARG A 27 -0.37 9.26 10.77
CA ARG A 27 -1.27 9.73 11.86
C ARG A 27 -0.50 9.98 13.15
N PHE A 28 0.52 9.17 13.45
CA PHE A 28 1.36 9.39 14.61
C PHE A 28 2.25 10.63 14.43
N SER A 29 2.90 10.77 13.27
CA SER A 29 3.74 11.92 12.95
C SER A 29 2.99 13.26 12.99
N TYR A 30 1.70 13.26 12.62
CA TYR A 30 0.85 14.45 12.67
C TYR A 30 0.05 14.63 13.98
N ASN A 31 0.33 13.84 15.02
CA ASN A 31 -0.40 13.86 16.30
C ASN A 31 -1.91 13.56 16.17
N LEU A 32 -2.30 12.87 15.11
CA LEU A 32 -3.67 12.42 14.82
C LEU A 32 -3.90 10.95 15.22
N CYS A 33 -3.01 10.37 16.01
CA CYS A 33 -3.10 8.95 16.38
C CYS A 33 -4.06 8.75 17.56
N PRO A 34 -5.07 7.86 17.44
CA PRO A 34 -6.00 7.59 18.54
C PRO A 34 -5.30 6.98 19.77
N LYS A 35 -4.11 6.38 19.61
CA LYS A 35 -3.30 5.89 20.75
C LYS A 35 -2.78 7.05 21.62
N GLN A 36 -2.45 8.20 21.03
CA GLN A 36 -2.02 9.39 21.78
C GLN A 36 -3.20 10.10 22.47
N ALA A 37 -4.38 10.04 21.86
CA ALA A 37 -5.60 10.64 22.40
C ALA A 37 -6.25 9.85 23.56
N LYS A 38 -5.79 8.61 23.82
CA LYS A 38 -6.36 7.73 24.84
C LYS A 38 -6.05 8.26 26.25
N GLY A 39 -6.98 9.02 26.83
CA GLY A 39 -6.87 9.59 28.17
C GLY A 39 -7.12 11.11 28.25
N VAL A 40 -7.16 11.80 27.11
CA VAL A 40 -7.50 13.22 27.06
C VAL A 40 -9.02 13.36 26.98
N LYS A 41 -9.65 13.79 28.09
CA LYS A 41 -11.09 14.09 28.14
C LYS A 41 -11.43 15.16 27.08
N GLY A 42 -12.27 14.80 26.10
CA GLY A 42 -12.75 15.69 25.02
C GLY A 42 -12.27 15.36 23.60
N VAL A 43 -11.22 14.55 23.43
CA VAL A 43 -10.64 14.22 22.11
C VAL A 43 -11.13 12.87 21.55
N MET A 44 -11.72 12.03 22.41
CA MET A 44 -12.40 10.80 22.01
C MET A 44 -13.62 11.14 21.13
N GLY A 45 -13.44 11.11 19.80
CA GLY A 45 -14.49 11.33 18.81
C GLY A 45 -14.19 12.42 17.78
N GLN A 46 -13.21 13.30 18.01
CA GLN A 46 -12.84 14.36 17.05
C GLN A 46 -11.81 13.93 16.00
N VAL A 47 -11.05 12.88 16.27
CA VAL A 47 -10.09 12.31 15.30
C VAL A 47 -10.87 11.51 14.25
N ARG A 48 -11.50 12.21 13.31
CA ARG A 48 -12.12 11.59 12.14
C ARG A 48 -11.05 10.94 11.28
N ALA A 49 -11.31 9.72 10.87
CA ALA A 49 -10.43 8.94 10.00
C ALA A 49 -10.70 9.29 8.54
N ASP A 50 -10.61 10.57 8.19
CA ASP A 50 -10.66 10.94 6.78
C ASP A 50 -9.49 10.25 6.06
N PRO A 51 -9.75 9.61 4.90
CA PRO A 51 -8.74 8.88 4.16
C PRO A 51 -7.65 9.87 3.75
N MET A 52 -6.40 9.60 4.15
CA MET A 52 -5.28 10.39 3.66
C MET A 52 -4.88 9.89 2.27
N ILE A 53 -4.43 10.83 1.46
CA ILE A 53 -4.03 10.57 0.09
C ILE A 53 -2.56 10.92 -0.06
N LEU A 54 -1.79 9.99 -0.62
CA LEU A 54 -0.40 10.22 -1.05
C LEU A 54 -0.40 10.48 -2.55
N LYS A 55 0.14 11.62 -2.97
CA LYS A 55 0.35 11.94 -4.40
C LYS A 55 1.83 11.85 -4.73
N SER A 56 2.17 11.15 -5.80
CA SER A 56 3.52 11.02 -6.34
C SER A 56 3.49 11.22 -7.85
N GLY A 57 3.84 12.42 -8.31
CA GLY A 57 3.66 12.79 -9.71
C GLY A 57 2.18 12.72 -10.11
N ASP A 58 1.88 11.92 -11.13
CA ASP A 58 0.51 11.69 -11.63
C ASP A 58 -0.25 10.60 -10.85
N GLU A 59 0.39 9.96 -9.88
CA GLU A 59 -0.16 8.83 -9.15
C GLU A 59 -0.76 9.26 -7.82
N THR A 60 -1.94 8.72 -7.50
CA THR A 60 -2.67 9.00 -6.27
C THR A 60 -2.96 7.69 -5.56
N TYR A 61 -2.55 7.61 -4.29
CA TYR A 61 -2.68 6.43 -3.44
C TYR A 61 -3.51 6.76 -2.21
N THR A 62 -4.36 5.81 -1.80
CA THR A 62 -5.12 5.93 -0.56
C THR A 62 -4.31 5.33 0.59
N LEU A 63 -4.24 6.01 1.72
CA LEU A 63 -3.55 5.50 2.91
C LEU A 63 -4.58 4.95 3.90
N LYS A 64 -4.50 3.64 4.16
CA LYS A 64 -5.33 2.97 5.18
C LYS A 64 -4.49 2.73 6.43
N PHE A 65 -5.02 3.09 7.60
CA PHE A 65 -4.29 3.03 8.87
C PHE A 65 -4.88 1.98 9.79
N GLU A 66 -4.07 0.97 10.13
CA GLU A 66 -4.39 -0.03 11.14
C GLU A 66 -3.78 0.36 12.48
N CYS A 67 -4.54 1.12 13.27
CA CYS A 67 -4.04 1.69 14.51
C CYS A 67 -3.67 0.65 15.58
N ARG A 68 -4.22 -0.57 15.54
CA ARG A 68 -3.92 -1.62 16.52
C ARG A 68 -2.48 -2.15 16.35
N PRO A 69 -2.07 -2.70 15.19
CA PRO A 69 -0.68 -3.10 14.92
C PRO A 69 0.26 -1.92 14.59
N CYS A 70 -0.25 -0.69 14.46
CA CYS A 70 0.50 0.48 13.95
C CYS A 70 1.05 0.24 12.54
N GLU A 71 0.17 -0.14 11.62
CA GLU A 71 0.51 -0.33 10.21
C GLU A 71 -0.20 0.71 9.36
N MET A 72 0.49 1.18 8.33
CA MET A 72 -0.05 2.05 7.30
C MET A 72 0.09 1.34 5.96
N HIS A 73 -1.04 1.09 5.32
CA HIS A 73 -1.12 0.45 4.02
C HIS A 73 -1.24 1.53 2.96
N VAL A 74 -0.32 1.47 1.99
CA VAL A 74 -0.40 2.27 0.76
C VAL A 74 -1.23 1.47 -0.24
N MET A 75 -2.46 1.92 -0.45
CA MET A 75 -3.43 1.29 -1.32
C MET A 75 -3.32 1.87 -2.73
N GLY A 76 -3.34 1.01 -3.73
CA GLY A 76 -3.31 1.41 -5.13
C GLY A 76 -4.08 0.44 -6.02
N LYS A 77 -4.46 0.94 -7.19
CA LYS A 77 -5.16 0.15 -8.21
C LYS A 77 -4.17 -0.46 -9.19
N MET A 78 -4.61 -1.47 -9.92
CA MET A 78 -3.81 -2.10 -10.96
C MET A 78 -3.43 -1.08 -12.05
N LYS A 79 -2.14 -0.95 -12.34
CA LYS A 79 -1.65 -0.02 -13.36
C LYS A 79 -1.63 -0.68 -14.73
N LYS A 80 -1.96 0.10 -15.77
CA LYS A 80 -1.99 -0.38 -17.17
C LYS A 80 -0.67 -1.02 -17.62
N HIS A 81 0.48 -0.52 -17.16
CA HIS A 81 1.77 -1.09 -17.55
C HIS A 81 2.04 -2.45 -16.91
N ILE A 82 1.49 -2.71 -15.72
CA ILE A 82 1.62 -4.01 -15.03
C ILE A 82 0.76 -5.06 -15.73
N LEU A 83 -0.41 -4.68 -16.23
CA LEU A 83 -1.24 -5.56 -17.06
C LEU A 83 -0.60 -5.89 -18.42
N LYS A 84 0.32 -5.06 -18.91
CA LYS A 84 1.06 -5.33 -20.15
C LYS A 84 2.23 -6.30 -19.94
N SER A 85 2.75 -6.39 -18.72
CA SER A 85 3.77 -7.40 -18.39
C SER A 85 3.10 -8.74 -18.08
N PRO A 86 3.62 -9.86 -18.59
CA PRO A 86 3.08 -11.17 -18.25
C PRO A 86 3.21 -11.42 -16.73
N PRO A 87 2.20 -12.03 -16.08
CA PRO A 87 2.28 -12.34 -14.67
C PRO A 87 3.41 -13.35 -14.42
N PRO A 88 4.10 -13.29 -13.26
CA PRO A 88 5.25 -14.16 -12.99
C PRO A 88 4.95 -15.67 -13.09
N SER A 89 3.69 -16.07 -12.91
CA SER A 89 3.23 -17.45 -13.05
C SER A 89 3.23 -17.99 -14.48
N GLU A 90 3.15 -17.12 -15.48
CA GLU A 90 3.10 -17.50 -16.90
C GLU A 90 4.49 -17.47 -17.57
N ILE A 91 5.48 -16.87 -16.91
CA ILE A 91 6.85 -16.78 -17.43
C ILE A 91 7.57 -18.10 -17.12
N PRO A 92 8.01 -18.88 -18.12
CA PRO A 92 8.78 -20.09 -17.85
C PRO A 92 10.11 -19.74 -17.20
N ALA A 93 10.55 -20.53 -16.22
CA ALA A 93 11.82 -20.31 -15.52
C ALA A 93 13.06 -20.33 -16.44
N SER A 94 12.93 -20.90 -17.65
CA SER A 94 13.95 -20.92 -18.70
C SER A 94 13.95 -19.67 -19.59
N ALA A 95 13.07 -18.70 -19.35
CA ALA A 95 13.02 -17.47 -20.14
C ALA A 95 14.37 -16.70 -20.03
N PRO A 96 14.92 -16.21 -21.15
CA PRO A 96 16.19 -15.51 -21.15
C PRO A 96 16.08 -14.15 -20.44
N ILE A 97 16.89 -13.93 -19.40
CA ILE A 97 16.99 -12.64 -18.70
C ILE A 97 17.92 -11.71 -19.47
N THR A 98 17.41 -10.54 -19.87
CA THR A 98 18.20 -9.51 -20.56
C THR A 98 18.84 -8.57 -19.54
N PHE A 99 20.17 -8.61 -19.42
CA PHE A 99 20.91 -7.68 -18.58
C PHE A 99 21.20 -6.39 -19.34
N PHE A 100 20.53 -5.30 -18.99
CA PHE A 100 20.85 -3.97 -19.51
C PHE A 100 22.07 -3.41 -18.76
N LYS A 101 23.13 -3.04 -19.49
CA LYS A 101 24.37 -2.52 -18.89
C LYS A 101 24.17 -1.21 -18.14
N GLN A 102 23.20 -0.38 -18.54
CA GLN A 102 22.82 0.90 -17.91
C GLN A 102 21.34 1.22 -18.19
N ARG A 103 20.69 2.00 -17.32
CA ARG A 103 19.30 2.47 -17.54
C ARG A 103 19.26 3.35 -18.81
N PRO A 104 18.33 3.10 -19.75
CA PRO A 104 18.02 4.06 -20.82
C PRO A 104 17.36 5.33 -20.27
#